data_AF-A0A2J4YD14-F1
#
_entry.id   AF-A0A2J4YD14-F1
#
_cell.length_a   1.000
_cell.length_b   1.000
_cell.length_c   1.000
_cell.angle_alpha   90.00
_cell.angle_beta   90.00
_cell.angle_gamma   90.00
#
_symmetry.space_group_name_H-M   'P 1'
#
loop_
_entity.id
_entity.type
_entity.pdbx_description
1 polymer ?
#
loop_
_entity_poly.entity_id
_entity_poly.type
_entity_poly.pdbx_seq_one_letter_code
_entity_poly.pdbx_strand_id
1 'polypeptide(L)'
;PMVPKPSPMMTGFAHLGHLVIYLLFIALPAIGMVMMYYRGNPWFAFGLTMPHAAESNFELVDTLKAWHELLANTGYFIIGLHALAALLHHYFWKDNTLLRMMPRRR
;
A
#
# COMPACT_ATOMS: atom_id res chain seq x y z
N PRO A 1 16.93 -12.04 -13.78
CA PRO A 1 17.89 -11.50 -12.78
C PRO A 1 18.09 -9.99 -12.98
N MET A 2 18.41 -9.23 -11.93
CA MET A 2 18.72 -7.80 -12.05
C MET A 2 20.11 -7.62 -12.69
N VAL A 3 20.23 -6.75 -13.68
CA VAL A 3 21.48 -6.47 -14.39
C VAL A 3 21.64 -4.95 -14.55
N PRO A 4 22.77 -4.37 -14.09
CA PRO A 4 23.83 -5.00 -13.30
C PRO A 4 23.33 -5.49 -11.93
N LYS A 5 24.06 -6.42 -11.30
CA LYS A 5 23.69 -6.94 -9.97
C LYS A 5 23.95 -5.84 -8.92
N PRO A 6 22.92 -5.41 -8.16
CA PRO A 6 23.11 -4.43 -7.09
C PRO A 6 23.88 -5.03 -5.91
N SER A 7 24.37 -4.17 -5.02
CA SER A 7 24.96 -4.62 -3.76
C SER A 7 23.92 -5.35 -2.89
N PRO A 8 24.34 -6.29 -2.02
CA PRO A 8 23.43 -6.96 -1.09
C PRO A 8 22.66 -5.98 -0.21
N MET A 9 23.31 -4.89 0.22
CA MET A 9 22.69 -3.84 1.03
C MET A 9 21.57 -3.11 0.28
N MET A 10 21.78 -2.74 -0.99
CA MET A 10 20.75 -2.09 -1.81
C MET A 10 19.55 -3.03 -2.03
N THR A 11 19.82 -4.32 -2.23
CA THR A 11 18.77 -5.34 -2.33
C THR A 11 17.98 -5.47 -1.02
N GLY A 12 18.67 -5.43 0.12
CA GLY A 12 18.05 -5.45 1.45
C GLY A 12 17.12 -4.26 1.67
N PHE A 13 17.56 -3.04 1.35
CA PHE A 13 16.72 -1.84 1.45
C PHE A 13 15.51 -1.89 0.51
N ALA A 14 15.67 -2.39 -0.71
CA ALA A 14 14.55 -2.56 -1.64
C ALA A 14 13.51 -3.55 -1.10
N HIS A 15 13.95 -4.68 -0.52
CA HIS A 15 13.03 -5.63 0.13
C HIS A 15 12.33 -5.05 1.35
N LEU A 16 13.03 -4.24 2.15
CA LEU A 16 12.43 -3.55 3.30
C LEU A 16 11.38 -2.54 2.84
N GLY A 17 11.66 -1.78 1.78
CA GLY A 17 10.69 -0.89 1.14
C GLY A 17 9.45 -1.64 0.64
N HIS A 18 9.62 -2.78 -0.02
CA HIS A 18 8.49 -3.63 -0.41
C HIS A 18 7.70 -4.15 0.79
N LEU A 19 8.36 -4.57 1.86
CA LEU A 19 7.69 -5.00 3.09
C LEU A 19 6.83 -3.87 3.68
N VAL A 20 7.35 -2.65 3.72
CA VAL A 20 6.58 -1.46 4.15
C VAL A 20 5.35 -1.25 3.27
N ILE A 21 5.52 -1.33 1.94
CA ILE A 21 4.40 -1.23 0.99
C ILE A 21 3.36 -2.33 1.25
N TYR A 22 3.78 -3.58 1.43
CA TYR A 22 2.86 -4.68 1.71
C TYR A 22 2.08 -4.46 3.02
N LEU A 23 2.77 -4.10 4.10
CA LEU A 23 2.12 -3.84 5.38
C LEU A 23 1.14 -2.67 5.26
N LEU A 24 1.51 -1.60 4.56
CA LEU A 24 0.65 -0.43 4.38
C LEU A 24 -0.62 -0.77 3.60
N PHE A 25 -0.49 -1.43 2.44
CA PHE A 25 -1.63 -1.75 1.57
C PHE A 25 -2.48 -2.92 2.07
N ILE A 26 -2.03 -3.67 3.09
CA ILE A 26 -2.87 -4.60 3.84
C ILE A 26 -3.58 -3.88 4.99
N ALA A 27 -2.85 -3.08 5.77
CA ALA A 27 -3.39 -2.38 6.93
C ALA A 27 -4.47 -1.36 6.55
N LEU A 28 -4.25 -0.60 5.46
CA LEU A 28 -5.18 0.44 5.03
C LEU A 28 -6.60 -0.10 4.76
N PRO A 29 -6.82 -1.09 3.87
CA PRO A 29 -8.16 -1.65 3.67
C PRO A 29 -8.68 -2.38 4.91
N ALA A 30 -7.82 -3.03 5.70
CA ALA A 30 -8.25 -3.68 6.95
C ALA A 30 -8.86 -2.67 7.93
N ILE A 31 -8.18 -1.54 8.16
CA ILE A 31 -8.68 -0.44 8.99
C ILE A 31 -10.00 0.10 8.40
N GLY A 32 -10.07 0.27 7.08
CA GLY A 32 -11.29 0.72 6.40
C GLY A 32 -12.48 -0.22 6.64
N MET A 33 -12.27 -1.53 6.53
CA MET A 33 -13.30 -2.53 6.81
C MET A 33 -13.74 -2.51 8.27
N VAL A 34 -12.81 -2.44 9.22
CA VAL A 34 -13.12 -2.36 10.66
C VAL A 34 -13.89 -1.07 10.98
N MET A 35 -13.52 0.06 10.37
CA MET A 35 -14.22 1.33 10.50
C MET A 35 -15.67 1.22 9.99
N MET A 36 -15.89 0.61 8.81
CA MET A 36 -17.23 0.40 8.27
C MET A 36 -18.07 -0.53 9.15
N TYR A 37 -17.45 -1.58 9.72
CA TYR A 37 -18.11 -2.49 10.65
C TYR A 37 -18.62 -1.79 11.91
N TYR A 38 -17.77 -1.01 12.59
CA TYR A 38 -18.12 -0.33 13.85
C TYR A 38 -18.93 0.96 13.67
N ARG A 39 -19.09 1.43 12.43
CA ARG A 39 -20.02 2.52 12.13
C ARG A 39 -21.49 2.14 12.37
N GLY A 40 -21.80 0.84 12.38
CA GLY A 40 -23.12 0.32 12.79
C GLY A 40 -24.25 0.51 11.78
N ASN A 41 -23.94 0.92 10.54
CA ASN A 41 -24.93 1.13 9.49
C ASN A 41 -24.78 0.07 8.38
N PRO A 42 -25.88 -0.33 7.72
CA PRO A 42 -25.80 -1.14 6.51
C PRO A 42 -24.88 -0.50 5.47
N TRP A 43 -23.98 -1.30 4.92
CA TRP A 43 -23.06 -0.88 3.86
C TRP A 43 -22.90 -1.99 2.82
N PHE A 44 -22.42 -1.61 1.64
CA PHE A 44 -22.35 -2.51 0.50
C PHE A 44 -20.93 -2.59 -0.04
N ALA A 45 -20.51 -3.78 -0.43
CA ALA A 45 -19.31 -4.02 -1.22
C ALA A 45 -19.62 -5.08 -2.28
N PHE A 46 -19.18 -4.86 -3.52
CA PHE A 46 -19.41 -5.77 -4.64
C PHE A 46 -20.90 -6.13 -4.87
N GLY A 47 -21.83 -5.22 -4.53
CA GLY A 47 -23.28 -5.44 -4.64
C GLY A 47 -23.89 -6.28 -3.51
N LEU A 48 -23.10 -6.67 -2.50
CA LEU A 48 -23.55 -7.46 -1.36
C LEU A 48 -23.67 -6.59 -0.11
N THR A 49 -24.67 -6.87 0.73
CA THR A 49 -24.77 -6.31 2.09
C THR A 49 -23.67 -6.87 2.97
N MET A 50 -22.90 -6.00 3.61
CA MET A 50 -21.78 -6.39 4.44
C MET A 50 -22.16 -6.40 5.93
N PRO A 51 -21.50 -7.23 6.75
CA PRO A 51 -21.74 -7.24 8.20
C PRO A 51 -21.35 -5.90 8.83
N HIS A 52 -22.11 -5.51 9.85
CA HIS A 52 -21.83 -4.37 10.71
C HIS A 52 -22.16 -4.72 12.15
N ALA A 53 -21.59 -3.97 13.10
CA ALA A 53 -21.94 -4.10 14.50
C ALA A 53 -23.42 -3.72 14.73
N ALA A 54 -24.06 -4.37 15.70
CA ALA A 54 -25.44 -4.03 16.10
C ALA A 54 -25.54 -2.63 16.71
N GLU A 55 -24.50 -2.23 17.45
CA GLU A 55 -24.36 -0.89 18.02
C GLU A 55 -23.10 -0.21 17.47
N SER A 56 -23.21 1.09 17.22
CA SER A 56 -22.10 1.91 16.73
C SER A 56 -21.11 2.25 17.84
N ASN A 57 -19.82 2.26 17.52
CA ASN A 57 -18.76 2.81 18.38
C ASN A 57 -18.06 3.98 17.67
N PHE A 58 -18.58 5.19 17.85
CA PHE A 58 -18.08 6.38 17.15
C PHE A 58 -16.67 6.80 17.59
N GLU A 59 -16.31 6.63 18.86
CA GLU A 59 -14.97 6.93 19.36
C GLU A 59 -13.90 6.07 18.66
N LEU A 60 -14.18 4.77 18.52
CA LEU A 60 -13.32 3.86 17.77
C LEU A 60 -13.29 4.22 16.28
N VAL A 61 -14.44 4.54 15.68
CA VAL A 61 -14.52 4.94 14.27
C VAL A 61 -13.69 6.19 13.99
N ASP A 62 -13.75 7.21 14.84
CA ASP A 62 -12.97 8.44 14.67
C ASP A 62 -11.47 8.18 14.79
N THR A 63 -11.08 7.33 15.74
CA THR A 63 -9.68 6.90 15.90
C THR A 63 -9.20 6.14 14.65
N LEU A 64 -9.97 5.17 14.17
CA LEU A 64 -9.64 4.40 12.97
C LEU A 64 -9.59 5.28 11.72
N LYS A 65 -10.51 6.25 11.60
CA LYS A 65 -10.55 7.21 10.51
C LYS A 65 -9.27 8.06 10.47
N ALA A 66 -8.83 8.59 11.62
CA ALA A 66 -7.60 9.37 11.71
C ALA A 66 -6.38 8.54 11.28
N TRP A 67 -6.27 7.30 11.74
CA TRP A 67 -5.21 6.39 11.30
C TRP A 67 -5.31 6.05 9.81
N HIS A 68 -6.50 5.77 9.29
CA HIS A 68 -6.71 5.47 7.88
C HIS A 68 -6.31 6.65 6.99
N GLU A 69 -6.68 7.87 7.37
CA GLU A 69 -6.31 9.09 6.65
C GLU A 69 -4.80 9.33 6.68
N LEU A 70 -4.16 9.18 7.85
CA LEU A 70 -2.71 9.30 7.99
C LEU A 70 -1.97 8.29 7.11
N LEU A 71 -2.40 7.02 7.14
CA LEU A 71 -1.78 5.95 6.35
C LEU A 71 -2.02 6.14 4.85
N ALA A 72 -3.22 6.58 4.44
CA ALA A 72 -3.52 6.89 3.04
C ALA A 72 -2.63 8.02 2.51
N ASN A 73 -2.52 9.12 3.26
CA ASN A 73 -1.68 10.26 2.90
C ASN A 73 -0.19 9.88 2.85
N THR A 74 0.28 9.11 3.83
CA THR A 74 1.65 8.56 3.83
C THR A 74 1.86 7.61 2.65
N GLY A 75 0.84 6.85 2.26
CA GLY A 75 0.86 5.97 1.10
C GLY A 75 1.10 6.69 -0.22
N TYR A 76 0.54 7.88 -0.43
CA TYR A 76 0.86 8.68 -1.62
C TYR A 76 2.36 8.99 -1.70
N PHE A 77 2.98 9.37 -0.58
CA PHE A 77 4.41 9.66 -0.54
C PHE A 77 5.25 8.40 -0.79
N ILE A 78 4.90 7.28 -0.17
CA ILE A 78 5.62 6.01 -0.34
C ILE A 78 5.51 5.49 -1.79
N ILE A 79 4.32 5.53 -2.40
CA ILE A 79 4.16 5.17 -3.81
C ILE A 79 4.98 6.12 -4.70
N GLY A 80 4.94 7.43 -4.41
CA GLY A 80 5.71 8.43 -5.14
C GLY A 80 7.20 8.13 -5.11
N LEU A 81 7.77 7.84 -3.95
CA LEU A 81 9.17 7.43 -3.80
C LEU A 81 9.48 6.10 -4.50
N HIS A 82 8.59 5.11 -4.39
CA HIS A 82 8.75 3.82 -5.06
C HIS A 82 8.79 3.97 -6.59
N ALA A 83 7.84 4.71 -7.15
CA ALA A 83 7.79 5.00 -8.58
C ALA A 83 9.01 5.82 -9.01
N LEU A 84 9.38 6.87 -8.27
CA LEU A 84 10.56 7.67 -8.56
C LEU A 84 11.83 6.82 -8.57
N ALA A 85 12.01 5.94 -7.59
CA ALA A 85 13.14 5.00 -7.56
C ALA A 85 13.16 4.11 -8.80
N ALA A 86 12.01 3.53 -9.19
CA ALA A 86 11.92 2.71 -10.40
C ALA A 86 12.28 3.51 -11.68
N LEU A 87 11.87 4.78 -11.76
CA LEU A 87 12.23 5.67 -12.87
C LEU A 87 13.71 6.05 -12.87
N LEU A 88 14.32 6.30 -11.70
CA LEU A 88 15.76 6.54 -11.59
C LEU A 88 16.57 5.31 -12.00
N HIS A 89 16.16 4.12 -11.57
CA HIS A 89 16.71 2.84 -12.02
C HIS A 89 16.62 2.68 -13.54
N HIS A 90 15.49 3.05 -14.13
CA HIS A 90 15.29 2.90 -15.57
C HIS A 90 16.02 3.96 -16.42
N TYR A 91 15.92 5.24 -16.07
CA TYR A 91 16.40 6.33 -16.92
C TYR A 91 17.81 6.82 -16.57
N PHE A 92 18.16 6.83 -15.29
CA PHE A 92 19.45 7.34 -14.83
C PHE A 92 20.49 6.23 -14.73
N TRP A 93 20.22 5.19 -13.93
CA TRP A 93 21.12 4.04 -13.79
C TRP A 93 21.05 3.06 -14.97
N LYS A 94 19.98 3.14 -15.78
CA LYS A 94 19.78 2.33 -16.99
C LYS A 94 19.89 0.83 -16.73
N ASP A 95 19.40 0.39 -15.58
CA ASP A 95 19.29 -1.02 -15.25
C ASP A 95 17.91 -1.59 -15.65
N ASN A 96 17.78 -2.91 -15.51
CA ASN A 96 16.56 -3.62 -15.90
C ASN A 96 15.49 -3.71 -14.79
N THR A 97 15.55 -2.91 -13.73
CA THR A 97 14.60 -3.01 -12.58
C THR A 97 13.15 -2.86 -13.03
N LEU A 98 12.82 -1.76 -13.70
CA LEU A 98 11.46 -1.49 -14.16
C LEU A 98 11.02 -2.48 -15.26
N LEU A 99 11.93 -2.80 -16.19
CA LEU A 99 11.65 -3.73 -17.29
C LEU A 99 11.23 -5.12 -16.79
N ARG A 100 11.73 -5.55 -15.63
CA ARG A 100 11.34 -6.82 -14.99
C ARG A 100 9.91 -6.82 -14.45
N MET A 101 9.29 -5.66 -14.27
CA MET A 101 7.90 -5.50 -13.82
C MET A 101 6.95 -5.16 -14.98
N MET A 102 7.46 -4.95 -16.19
CA MET A 102 6.65 -4.64 -17.36
C MET A 102 6.08 -5.92 -18.00
N PRO A 103 4.84 -5.87 -18.54
CA PRO A 103 4.20 -7.03 -19.17
C PRO A 103 4.87 -7.43 -20.49
N ARG A 104 5.46 -6.45 -21.21
CA ARG A 104 6.23 -6.71 -22.43
C ARG A 104 7.69 -6.91 -22.07
N ARG A 105 8.26 -8.06 -22.43
CA ARG A 105 9.71 -8.26 -22.42
C ARG A 105 10.31 -7.50 -23.60
N ARG A 106 11.00 -6.41 -23.32
CA ARG A 106 11.87 -5.69 -24.24
C ARG A 106 13.30 -5.80 -23.75
#